data_AF-A0A1K2FKN8-F1
#
_entry.id   AF-A0A1K2FKN8-F1
#
_cell.length_a   1.000
_cell.length_b   1.000
_cell.length_c   1.000
_cell.angle_alpha   90.00
_cell.angle_beta   90.00
_cell.angle_gamma   90.00
#
_symmetry.space_group_name_H-M   'P 1'
#
loop_
_entity.id
_entity.type
_entity.pdbx_description
1 polymer ?
#
loop_
_entity_poly.entity_id
_entity_poly.type
_entity_poly.pdbx_seq_one_letter_code
_entity_poly.pdbx_strand_id
1 'polypeptide(L)'
;MPSHSAPQVVREAARRIVDLVLTEDDVHLDSLPDEVETSIAVPLTEVARMLEERTSDKEFRCGVRLLLEAGAEVAPRMPGELRHLFEELRFAVRGVAAR
;
A
#
# COMPACT_ATOMS: atom_id res chain seq x y z
N MET A 1 3.08 -5.97 26.04
CA MET A 1 2.50 -5.51 24.76
C MET A 1 3.66 -5.29 23.81
N PRO A 2 3.82 -6.06 22.73
CA PRO A 2 4.88 -5.81 21.78
C PRO A 2 4.60 -4.46 21.11
N SER A 3 5.43 -3.46 21.40
CA SER A 3 5.42 -2.20 20.66
C SER A 3 5.92 -2.50 19.26
N HIS A 4 5.02 -2.72 18.30
CA HIS A 4 5.41 -2.82 16.90
C HIS A 4 6.23 -1.58 16.56
N SER A 5 7.44 -1.79 16.03
CA SER A 5 8.28 -0.68 15.61
C SER A 5 7.56 0.07 14.50
N ALA A 6 7.71 1.39 14.47
CA ALA A 6 7.13 2.25 13.42
C ALA A 6 7.26 1.68 11.99
N PRO A 7 8.41 1.10 11.59
CA PRO A 7 8.55 0.44 10.29
C PRO A 7 7.69 -0.82 10.10
N GLN A 8 7.47 -1.62 11.14
CA GLN A 8 6.61 -2.80 11.05
C GLN A 8 5.14 -2.41 10.80
N VAL A 9 4.66 -1.32 11.40
CA VAL A 9 3.29 -0.84 11.19
C VAL A 9 3.05 -0.45 9.73
N VAL A 10 4.02 0.21 9.09
CA VAL A 10 3.92 0.59 7.66
C VAL A 10 3.94 -0.65 6.76
N ARG A 11 4.80 -1.63 7.05
CA ARG A 11 4.86 -2.89 6.30
C ARG A 11 3.57 -3.69 6.42
N GLU A 12 3.00 -3.77 7.62
CA GLU A 12 1.74 -4.47 7.86
C GLU A 12 0.57 -3.81 7.11
N ALA A 13 0.47 -2.48 7.16
CA ALA A 13 -0.56 -1.75 6.43
C ALA A 13 -0.42 -1.91 4.90
N ALA A 14 0.82 -1.89 4.39
CA ALA A 14 1.08 -2.13 2.97
C ALA A 14 0.74 -3.57 2.56
N ARG A 15 1.07 -4.56 3.42
CA ARG A 15 0.76 -5.97 3.19
C ARG A 15 -0.73 -6.21 3.04
N ARG A 16 -1.57 -5.57 3.85
CA ARG A 16 -3.04 -5.67 3.72
C ARG A 16 -3.57 -5.19 2.38
N ILE A 17 -2.98 -4.14 1.81
CA ILE A 17 -3.36 -3.66 0.47
C ILE A 17 -2.95 -4.66 -0.59
N VAL A 18 -1.71 -5.20 -0.48
CA VAL A 18 -1.22 -6.24 -1.38
C VAL A 18 -2.10 -7.48 -1.31
N ASP A 19 -2.44 -7.97 -0.11
CA ASP A 19 -3.27 -9.17 0.05
C ASP A 19 -4.70 -8.96 -0.46
N LEU A 20 -5.23 -7.75 -0.37
CA LEU A 20 -6.56 -7.42 -0.92
C LEU A 20 -6.54 -7.42 -2.45
N VAL A 21 -5.51 -6.85 -3.07
CA VAL A 21 -5.52 -6.53 -4.50
C VAL A 21 -4.79 -7.59 -5.34
N LEU A 22 -3.65 -8.06 -4.87
CA LEU A 22 -2.82 -9.09 -5.50
C LEU A 22 -3.11 -10.43 -4.84
N THR A 23 -4.35 -10.90 -5.00
CA THR A 23 -4.74 -12.27 -4.65
C THR A 23 -4.04 -13.27 -5.58
N GLU A 24 -3.92 -14.55 -5.19
CA GLU A 24 -3.26 -15.60 -5.99
C GLU A 24 -3.77 -15.71 -7.45
N ASP A 25 -4.99 -15.23 -7.73
CA ASP A 25 -5.62 -15.25 -9.06
C ASP A 25 -5.79 -13.85 -9.69
N ASP A 26 -5.22 -12.78 -9.12
CA ASP A 26 -5.38 -11.37 -9.56
C ASP A 26 -6.85 -10.87 -9.71
N VAL A 27 -7.83 -11.66 -9.28
CA VAL A 27 -9.28 -11.43 -9.46
C VAL A 27 -9.72 -10.07 -8.92
N HIS A 28 -9.12 -9.61 -7.83
CA HIS A 28 -9.45 -8.30 -7.26
C HIS A 28 -8.87 -7.14 -8.06
N LEU A 29 -7.71 -7.31 -8.70
CA LEU A 29 -7.14 -6.31 -9.59
C LEU A 29 -8.03 -6.13 -10.84
N ASP A 30 -8.42 -7.24 -11.47
CA ASP A 30 -9.32 -7.26 -12.66
C ASP A 30 -10.72 -6.71 -12.38
N SER A 31 -11.11 -6.65 -11.10
CA SER A 31 -12.40 -6.12 -10.66
C SER A 31 -12.35 -4.63 -10.33
N LEU A 32 -11.16 -4.01 -10.34
CA LEU A 32 -11.03 -2.57 -10.12
C LEU A 32 -11.48 -1.80 -11.36
N PRO A 33 -11.93 -0.54 -11.20
CA PRO A 33 -12.06 0.35 -12.34
C PRO A 33 -10.70 0.50 -13.04
N ASP A 34 -10.68 0.45 -14.38
CA ASP A 34 -9.46 0.52 -15.21
C ASP A 34 -8.51 1.67 -14.79
N GLU A 35 -9.08 2.83 -14.47
CA GLU A 35 -8.32 4.00 -14.02
C GLU A 35 -7.59 3.74 -12.68
N VAL A 36 -8.23 3.02 -11.76
CA VAL A 36 -7.65 2.67 -10.47
C VAL A 36 -6.56 1.63 -10.66
N GLU A 37 -6.85 0.55 -11.39
CA GLU A 37 -5.90 -0.51 -11.71
C GLU A 37 -4.63 0.07 -12.35
N THR A 38 -4.78 0.82 -13.44
CA THR A 38 -3.65 1.37 -14.20
C THR A 38 -2.76 2.27 -13.34
N SER A 39 -3.37 3.06 -12.46
CA SER A 39 -2.64 3.97 -11.58
C SER A 39 -1.85 3.25 -10.49
N ILE A 40 -2.40 2.18 -9.90
CA ILE A 40 -1.80 1.56 -8.72
C ILE A 40 -1.07 0.25 -8.99
N ALA A 41 -1.31 -0.44 -10.10
CA ALA A 41 -0.75 -1.77 -10.37
C ALA A 41 0.77 -1.79 -10.27
N VAL A 42 1.45 -0.90 -11.01
CA VAL A 42 2.93 -0.82 -11.01
C VAL A 42 3.50 -0.51 -9.62
N PRO A 43 3.09 0.58 -8.93
CA PRO A 43 3.65 0.87 -7.61
C PRO A 43 3.25 -0.17 -6.55
N LEU A 44 2.10 -0.83 -6.69
CA LEU A 44 1.67 -1.88 -5.76
C LEU A 44 2.49 -3.15 -5.93
N THR A 45 2.74 -3.60 -7.16
CA THR A 45 3.62 -4.74 -7.45
C THR A 45 5.03 -4.51 -6.94
N GLU A 46 5.55 -3.28 -7.07
CA GLU A 46 6.85 -2.92 -6.52
C GLU A 46 6.86 -2.97 -4.99
N VAL A 47 5.81 -2.47 -4.32
CA VAL A 47 5.68 -2.58 -2.86
C VAL A 47 5.56 -4.04 -2.42
N ALA A 48 4.82 -4.88 -3.14
CA ALA A 48 4.72 -6.32 -2.87
C ALA A 48 6.09 -6.99 -2.96
N ARG A 49 6.87 -6.69 -4.01
CA ARG A 49 8.24 -7.16 -4.18
C ARG A 49 9.14 -6.72 -3.01
N MET A 50 9.06 -5.46 -2.59
CA MET A 50 9.83 -4.96 -1.44
C MET A 50 9.41 -5.55 -0.08
N LEU A 51 8.19 -6.08 0.06
CA LEU A 51 7.76 -6.80 1.26
C LEU A 51 8.42 -8.17 1.36
N GLU A 52 8.68 -8.82 0.23
CA GLU A 52 9.34 -10.13 0.14
C GLU A 52 10.87 -9.99 0.20
N GLU A 53 11.42 -8.97 -0.45
CA GLU A 53 12.84 -8.68 -0.43
C GLU A 53 13.27 -8.06 0.91
N ARG A 54 14.54 -8.25 1.30
CA ARG A 54 15.13 -7.58 2.49
C ARG A 54 15.45 -6.10 2.20
N THR A 55 14.48 -5.35 1.70
CA THR A 55 14.59 -3.92 1.39
C THR A 55 14.75 -3.10 2.67
N SER A 56 15.55 -2.04 2.64
CA SER A 56 15.72 -1.15 3.80
C SER A 56 14.43 -0.39 4.12
N ASP A 57 14.22 -0.02 5.38
CA ASP A 57 13.02 0.72 5.80
C ASP A 57 12.89 2.11 5.16
N LYS A 58 14.01 2.69 4.69
CA LYS A 58 14.01 3.97 3.97
C LYS A 58 13.51 3.80 2.54
N GLU A 59 14.02 2.79 1.83
CA GLU A 59 13.59 2.47 0.46
C GLU A 59 12.14 2.00 0.44
N PHE A 60 11.75 1.14 1.39
CA PHE A 60 10.37 0.70 1.54
C PHE A 60 9.40 1.87 1.73
N ARG A 61 9.74 2.83 2.60
CA ARG A 61 8.94 4.05 2.78
C ARG A 61 8.88 4.92 1.53
N CYS A 62 9.92 4.91 0.70
CA CYS A 62 9.91 5.61 -0.59
C CYS A 62 8.92 4.97 -1.56
N GLY A 63 8.96 3.63 -1.71
CA GLY A 63 8.01 2.88 -2.54
C GLY A 63 6.57 3.07 -2.08
N VAL A 64 6.33 2.97 -0.76
CA VAL A 64 5.01 3.23 -0.16
C VAL A 64 4.51 4.65 -0.43
N ARG A 65 5.39 5.66 -0.42
CA ARG A 65 4.99 7.04 -0.74
C ARG A 65 4.55 7.17 -2.20
N LEU A 66 5.27 6.54 -3.13
CA LEU A 66 4.88 6.54 -4.55
C LEU A 66 3.53 5.85 -4.75
N LEU A 67 3.29 4.73 -4.06
CA LEU A 67 1.98 4.07 -4.04
C LEU A 67 0.88 5.00 -3.54
N LEU A 68 1.09 5.68 -2.40
CA LEU A 68 0.12 6.63 -1.84
C LEU A 68 -0.12 7.85 -2.75
N GLU A 69 0.90 8.32 -3.45
CA GLU A 69 0.78 9.41 -4.43
C GLU A 69 -0.09 8.98 -5.62
N ALA A 70 0.19 7.81 -6.21
CA ALA A 70 -0.62 7.25 -7.29
C ALA A 70 -2.07 6.97 -6.85
N GLY A 71 -2.26 6.40 -5.65
CA GLY A 71 -3.59 6.13 -5.12
C GLY A 71 -4.39 7.39 -4.80
N ALA A 72 -3.74 8.50 -4.44
CA ALA A 72 -4.42 9.76 -4.15
C ALA A 72 -5.09 10.37 -5.39
N GLU A 73 -4.53 10.18 -6.58
CA GLU A 73 -5.09 10.67 -7.84
C GLU A 73 -6.42 9.99 -8.19
N VAL A 74 -6.57 8.72 -7.80
CA VAL A 74 -7.73 7.88 -8.12
C VAL A 74 -8.60 7.54 -6.90
N ALA A 75 -8.28 8.08 -5.72
CA ALA A 75 -9.00 7.82 -4.47
C ALA A 75 -10.53 8.00 -4.52
N PRO A 76 -11.11 8.97 -5.26
CA PRO A 76 -12.57 9.09 -5.39
C PRO A 76 -13.24 7.92 -6.12
N ARG A 77 -12.47 7.16 -6.93
CA ARG A 77 -12.92 6.04 -7.74
C ARG A 77 -12.58 4.68 -7.13
N MET A 78 -11.73 4.67 -6.10
CA MET A 78 -11.38 3.44 -5.39
C MET A 78 -12.61 2.82 -4.71
N PRO A 79 -12.73 1.49 -4.71
CA PRO A 79 -13.67 0.79 -3.83
C PRO A 79 -13.46 1.19 -2.37
N GLY A 80 -14.54 1.22 -1.58
CA GLY A 80 -14.52 1.74 -0.21
C GLY A 80 -13.50 1.04 0.69
N GLU A 81 -13.37 -0.28 0.55
CA GLU A 81 -12.40 -1.09 1.30
C GLU A 81 -10.95 -0.75 0.93
N LEU A 82 -10.65 -0.67 -0.37
CA LEU A 82 -9.32 -0.27 -0.85
C LEU A 82 -8.97 1.15 -0.39
N ARG A 83 -9.91 2.09 -0.49
CA ARG A 83 -9.72 3.46 -0.03
C ARG A 83 -9.41 3.52 1.47
N HIS A 84 -10.11 2.72 2.27
CA HIS A 84 -9.88 2.64 3.71
C HIS A 84 -8.45 2.16 4.03
N LEU A 85 -7.96 1.12 3.35
CA LEU A 85 -6.60 0.64 3.56
C LEU A 85 -5.54 1.66 3.12
N PHE A 86 -5.77 2.41 2.04
CA PHE A 86 -4.89 3.53 1.64
C PHE A 86 -4.85 4.64 2.70
N GLU A 87 -5.98 4.94 3.34
CA GLU A 87 -6.04 5.88 4.46
C GLU A 87 -5.24 5.36 5.67
N GLU A 88 -5.41 4.09 6.06
CA GLU A 88 -4.63 3.46 7.13
C GLU A 88 -3.13 3.53 6.87
N LEU A 89 -2.70 3.18 5.65
CA LEU A 89 -1.30 3.24 5.23
C LEU A 89 -0.76 4.68 5.30
N ARG A 90 -1.54 5.67 4.84
CA ARG A 90 -1.18 7.09 4.94
C ARG A 90 -1.02 7.53 6.39
N PHE A 91 -1.91 7.10 7.30
CA PHE A 91 -1.79 7.38 8.73
C PHE A 91 -0.56 6.71 9.33
N ALA A 92 -0.27 5.46 8.97
CA ALA A 92 0.93 4.76 9.42
C ALA A 92 2.20 5.54 9.02
N VAL A 93 2.34 5.91 7.75
CA VAL A 93 3.51 6.67 7.25
C VAL A 93 3.67 8.02 7.97
N ARG A 94 2.57 8.75 8.20
CA ARG A 94 2.59 10.04 8.92
C ARG A 94 2.85 9.90 10.41
N GLY A 95 2.29 8.87 11.05
CA GLY A 95 2.50 8.57 12.45
C GLY A 95 3.95 8.19 12.76
N VAL A 96 4.67 7.62 11.79
CA VAL A 96 6.12 7.41 11.88
C VAL A 96 6.91 8.71 11.74
N ALA A 97 6.47 9.65 10.89
CA ALA A 97 7.18 10.90 10.66
C ALA A 97 7.07 11.92 11.82
N ALA A 98 6.10 11.72 12.72
CA ALA A 98 5.83 12.60 13.87
C ALA A 98 6.55 12.18 15.17
N ARG A 99 7.36 11.11 15.14
CA ARG A 99 8.15 10.61 16.27
C ARG A 99 9.64 10.72 15.97
#